data_AF-A0A4E0RWA0-F1
#
_entry.id   AF-A0A4E0RWA0-F1
#
_cell.length_a   1.000
_cell.length_b   1.000
_cell.length_c   1.000
_cell.angle_alpha   90.00
_cell.angle_beta   90.00
_cell.angle_gamma   90.00
#
_symmetry.space_group_name_H-M   'P 1'
#
loop_
_entity.id
_entity.type
_entity.pdbx_description
1 polymer ?
#
loop_
_entity_poly.entity_id
_entity_poly.type
_entity_poly.pdbx_seq_one_letter_code
_entity_poly.pdbx_strand_id
1 'polypeptide(L)'
;MLQRQLDVDILISGHTHQFEAYEYGGKFFINPGSATGAFSPTLRNPQPSFVLLDIQESVIQLYVYTLVDDEHKVSRIEYRKPIAA
;
A
#
# COMPACT_ATOMS: atom_id res chain seq x y z
N MET A 1 14.62 0.99 -7.99
CA MET A 1 15.72 1.95 -7.78
C MET A 1 15.32 3.15 -6.93
N LEU A 2 14.10 3.70 -7.09
CA LEU A 2 13.64 4.87 -6.33
C LEU A 2 13.77 4.72 -4.80
N GLN A 3 13.33 3.60 -4.23
CA GLN A 3 13.49 3.33 -2.80
C GLN A 3 14.95 3.47 -2.33
N ARG A 4 15.93 2.99 -3.11
CA ARG A 4 17.37 3.07 -2.77
C ARG A 4 17.90 4.49 -2.87
N GLN A 5 17.41 5.27 -3.83
CA GLN A 5 17.80 6.67 -4.00
C GLN A 5 17.28 7.54 -2.85
N LEU A 6 16.09 7.22 -2.35
CA LEU A 6 15.46 7.94 -1.23
C LEU A 6 15.90 7.42 0.14
N ASP A 7 16.57 6.26 0.19
CA ASP A 7 16.98 5.58 1.42
C ASP A 7 15.85 5.39 2.45
N VAL A 8 14.72 4.87 1.99
CA VAL A 8 13.52 4.67 2.83
C VAL A 8 13.28 3.20 3.15
N ASP A 9 12.74 2.90 4.34
CA ASP A 9 12.30 1.54 4.68
C ASP A 9 10.99 1.15 4.00
N ILE A 10 10.13 2.15 3.77
CA ILE A 10 8.82 2.03 3.15
C ILE A 10 8.73 3.03 2.02
N LEU A 11 8.43 2.56 0.81
CA LEU A 11 8.12 3.42 -0.32
C LEU A 11 6.60 3.38 -0.56
N ILE A 12 5.94 4.52 -0.35
CA ILE A 12 4.55 4.72 -0.73
C ILE A 12 4.52 5.42 -2.09
N SER A 13 3.86 4.82 -3.07
CA SER A 13 3.66 5.37 -4.41
C SER A 13 2.17 5.33 -4.79
N GLY A 14 1.83 5.83 -5.98
CA GLY A 14 0.46 5.88 -6.46
C GLY A 14 0.41 5.79 -7.98
N HIS A 15 -0.44 6.61 -8.61
CA HIS A 15 -0.59 6.76 -10.07
C HIS A 15 -1.24 5.58 -10.81
N THR A 16 -0.94 4.32 -10.46
CA THR A 16 -1.53 3.15 -11.16
C THR A 16 -3.02 2.96 -10.87
N HIS A 17 -3.53 3.58 -9.79
CA HIS A 17 -4.87 3.40 -9.22
C HIS A 17 -5.16 1.95 -8.77
N GLN A 18 -4.13 1.12 -8.68
CA GLN A 18 -4.22 -0.26 -8.22
C GLN A 18 -3.57 -0.36 -6.84
N PHE A 19 -4.31 -0.93 -5.89
CA PHE A 19 -3.74 -1.25 -4.58
C PHE A 19 -2.64 -2.31 -4.73
N GLU A 20 -1.49 -2.07 -4.09
CA GLU A 20 -0.39 -3.02 -3.98
C GLU A 20 0.25 -2.89 -2.60
N ALA A 21 0.58 -4.01 -1.96
CA ALA A 21 1.40 -4.03 -0.76
C ALA A 21 2.28 -5.28 -0.79
N TYR A 22 3.60 -5.10 -0.84
CA TYR A 22 4.53 -6.22 -0.92
C TYR A 22 5.90 -5.87 -0.34
N GLU A 23 6.62 -6.92 0.06
CA GLU A 23 8.01 -6.82 0.49
C GLU A 23 8.95 -7.19 -0.65
N TYR A 24 10.02 -6.41 -0.82
CA TYR A 24 11.08 -6.72 -1.76
C TYR A 24 12.43 -6.25 -1.23
N GLY A 25 13.38 -7.19 -1.09
CA GLY A 25 14.72 -6.89 -0.60
C GLY A 25 14.76 -6.31 0.82
N GLY A 26 13.88 -6.79 1.71
CA GLY A 26 13.77 -6.33 3.09
C GLY A 26 13.10 -4.95 3.26
N LYS A 27 12.57 -4.38 2.18
CA LYS A 27 11.91 -3.08 2.15
C LYS A 27 10.44 -3.25 1.77
N PHE A 28 9.59 -2.36 2.27
CA PHE A 28 8.14 -2.45 2.07
C PHE A 28 7.66 -1.44 1.02
N PHE A 29 6.80 -1.89 0.12
CA PHE A 29 6.26 -1.09 -0.98
C PHE A 29 4.74 -1.07 -0.87
N ILE A 30 4.17 0.13 -0.89
CA ILE A 30 2.72 0.34 -0.76
C ILE A 30 2.26 1.25 -1.89
N ASN A 31 1.18 0.86 -2.55
CA ASN A 31 0.35 1.71 -3.37
C ASN A 31 -1.07 1.64 -2.81
N PRO A 32 -1.63 2.75 -2.31
CA PRO A 32 -2.96 2.74 -1.70
C PRO A 32 -4.09 2.60 -2.73
N GLY A 33 -3.78 2.68 -4.03
CA GLY A 33 -4.77 2.72 -5.10
C GLY A 33 -5.38 4.12 -5.26
N SER A 34 -6.68 4.17 -5.58
CA SER A 34 -7.42 5.43 -5.76
C SER A 34 -8.55 5.50 -4.76
N ALA A 35 -8.54 6.48 -3.85
CA ALA A 35 -9.58 6.62 -2.83
C ALA A 35 -11.00 6.80 -3.41
N THR A 36 -11.09 7.35 -4.62
CA THR A 36 -12.36 7.61 -5.30
C THR A 36 -12.68 6.60 -6.40
N GLY A 37 -11.78 5.67 -6.72
CA GLY A 37 -11.90 4.81 -7.90
C GLY A 37 -11.91 5.59 -9.21
N ALA A 38 -11.22 6.75 -9.26
CA ALA A 38 -11.18 7.58 -10.46
C ALA A 38 -10.59 6.83 -11.66
N PHE A 39 -11.04 7.14 -12.87
CA PHE A 39 -10.51 6.55 -14.10
C PHE A 39 -8.98 6.71 -14.21
N SER A 40 -8.30 5.67 -14.69
CA SER A 40 -6.89 5.72 -15.12
C SER A 40 -6.73 5.05 -16.49
N PRO A 41 -5.90 5.60 -17.40
CA PRO A 41 -5.56 4.93 -18.65
C PRO A 41 -4.91 3.55 -18.47
N THR A 42 -4.28 3.30 -17.31
CA THR A 42 -3.58 2.05 -17.01
C THR A 42 -4.46 0.99 -16.36
N LEU A 43 -5.66 1.35 -15.90
CA LEU A 43 -6.56 0.46 -15.17
C LEU A 43 -8.02 0.76 -15.55
N ARG A 44 -8.67 -0.19 -16.23
CA ARG A 44 -10.00 0.00 -16.82
C ARG A 44 -11.08 0.32 -15.78
N ASN A 45 -11.08 -0.39 -14.65
CA ASN A 45 -12.07 -0.25 -13.58
C ASN A 45 -11.37 -0.15 -12.22
N PRO A 46 -10.86 1.04 -11.85
CA PRO A 46 -10.19 1.22 -10.58
C PRO A 46 -11.16 1.03 -9.41
N GLN A 47 -10.81 0.13 -8.50
CA GLN A 47 -11.58 -0.08 -7.28
C GLN A 47 -11.23 1.00 -6.25
N PRO A 48 -12.22 1.73 -5.68
CA PRO A 48 -11.96 2.67 -4.61
C PRO A 48 -11.23 1.98 -3.46
N SER A 49 -10.08 2.54 -3.09
CA SER A 49 -9.20 1.97 -2.08
C SER A 49 -8.36 3.02 -1.38
N PHE A 50 -8.13 2.81 -0.09
CA PHE A 50 -7.17 3.57 0.70
C PHE A 50 -6.59 2.69 1.81
N VAL A 51 -5.55 3.19 2.47
CA VAL A 51 -4.79 2.43 3.45
C VAL A 51 -4.62 3.23 4.74
N LEU A 52 -4.83 2.57 5.88
CA LEU A 52 -4.42 3.07 7.18
C LEU A 52 -3.19 2.30 7.66
N LEU A 53 -2.20 3.04 8.14
CA LEU A 53 -0.96 2.52 8.68
C LEU A 53 -0.97 2.75 10.20
N ASP A 54 -0.95 1.66 10.96
CA ASP A 54 -0.66 1.70 12.39
C ASP A 54 0.78 1.22 12.59
N ILE A 55 1.64 2.11 13.09
CA ILE A 55 3.08 1.90 13.22
C ILE A 55 3.41 1.83 14.70
N GLN A 56 3.91 0.67 15.12
CA GLN A 56 4.30 0.38 16.50
C GLN A 56 5.73 -0.17 16.51
N GLU A 57 6.69 0.65 16.93
CA GLU A 57 8.11 0.32 16.94
C GLU A 57 8.62 -0.17 15.57
N SER A 58 8.89 -1.48 15.44
CA SER A 58 9.36 -2.15 14.23
C SER A 58 8.27 -2.90 13.47
N VAL A 59 7.02 -2.85 13.95
CA VAL A 59 5.86 -3.54 13.39
C VAL A 59 4.89 -2.54 12.77
N ILE A 60 4.36 -2.89 11.62
CA ILE A 60 3.37 -2.09 10.89
C ILE A 60 2.16 -2.95 10.63
N GLN A 61 1.00 -2.47 11.04
CA GLN A 61 -0.29 -3.01 10.68
C GLN A 61 -0.89 -2.15 9.58
N LEU A 62 -1.03 -2.75 8.40
CA LEU A 62 -1.64 -2.15 7.23
C LEU A 62 -3.11 -2.56 7.18
N TYR A 63 -4.02 -1.59 7.25
CA TYR A 63 -5.44 -1.81 7.03
C TYR A 63 -5.83 -1.27 5.66
N VAL A 64 -6.25 -2.16 4.78
CA VAL A 64 -6.61 -1.83 3.40
C VAL A 64 -8.12 -1.80 3.32
N TYR A 65 -8.65 -0.63 3.03
CA TYR A 65 -10.08 -0.43 2.81
C TYR A 65 -10.35 -0.43 1.32
N THR A 66 -11.31 -1.24 0.89
CA THR A 66 -11.82 -1.27 -0.49
C THR A 66 -13.33 -1.11 -0.50
N LEU A 67 -13.87 -0.48 -1.55
CA LEU A 67 -15.31 -0.43 -1.79
C LEU A 67 -15.69 -1.47 -2.85
N VAL A 68 -16.49 -2.47 -2.48
CA VAL A 68 -16.99 -3.54 -3.36
C VAL A 68 -18.51 -3.55 -3.24
N ASP A 69 -19.24 -3.36 -4.34
CA ASP A 69 -20.71 -3.39 -4.35
C ASP A 69 -21.35 -2.47 -3.29
N ASP A 70 -20.83 -1.24 -3.16
CA ASP A 70 -21.20 -0.24 -2.15
C ASP A 70 -20.97 -0.64 -0.68
N GLU A 71 -20.30 -1.76 -0.44
CA GLU A 71 -19.86 -2.21 0.88
C GLU A 71 -18.35 -2.03 1.07
N HIS A 72 -17.96 -1.54 2.25
CA HIS A 72 -16.54 -1.46 2.59
C HIS A 72 -16.03 -2.83 3.04
N LYS A 73 -14.91 -3.27 2.45
CA LYS A 73 -14.16 -4.44 2.90
C LYS A 73 -12.83 -4.00 3.49
N VAL A 74 -12.41 -4.68 4.55
CA VAL A 74 -11.14 -4.41 5.23
C VAL A 74 -10.26 -5.65 5.18
N SER A 75 -9.03 -5.48 4.71
CA SER A 75 -7.97 -6.48 4.80
C SER A 75 -6.86 -5.97 5.73
N ARG A 76 -6.18 -6.88 6.43
CA ARG A 76 -5.07 -6.55 7.33
C ARG A 76 -3.81 -7.27 6.89
N ILE A 77 -2.70 -6.53 6.77
CA ILE A 77 -1.38 -7.05 6.47
C ILE A 77 -0.42 -6.59 7.57
N GLU A 78 0.40 -7.50 8.09
CA GLU A 78 1.48 -7.17 9.03
C GLU A 78 2.81 -7.12 8.27
N TYR A 79 3.59 -6.08 8.52
CA TYR A 79 4.99 -5.98 8.10
C TYR A 79 5.87 -5.77 9.33
N ARG A 80 7.04 -6.41 9.35
CA ARG A 80 8.06 -6.19 10.38
C ARG A 80 9.32 -5.70 9.72
N LYS A 81 9.83 -4.56 10.18
CA LYS A 81 11.13 -4.05 9.74
C LYS A 81 12.20 -5.08 10.11
N PRO A 82 12.98 -5.59 9.14
CA PRO A 82 14.09 -6.49 9.43
C PRO A 82 15.10 -5.79 10.36
N ILE A 83 15.58 -6.52 11.36
CA ILE A 83 16.69 -6.05 12.19
C ILE A 83 17.94 -6.08 11.30
N ALA A 84 18.62 -4.94 11.15
CA ALA A 84 19.92 -4.92 10.48
C ALA A 84 20.89 -5.77 11.30
N ALA A 85 21.53 -6.75 10.65
CA ALA A 85 22.60 -7.55 11.23
C ALA A 85 23.86 -6.70 11.49
#